data_AF-A0A8T6U999-F1
#
_entry.id   AF-A0A8T6U999-F1
#
_cell.length_a   1.000
_cell.length_b   1.000
_cell.length_c   1.000
_cell.angle_alpha   90.00
_cell.angle_beta   90.00
_cell.angle_gamma   90.00
#
_symmetry.space_group_name_H-M   'P 1'
#
loop_
_entity.id
_entity.type
_entity.pdbx_description
1 polymer ?
#
loop_
_entity_poly.entity_id
_entity_poly.type
_entity_poly.pdbx_seq_one_letter_code
_entity_poly.pdbx_strand_id
1 'polypeptide(L)'
;MTIFSFNTIDEFKAHLEKEISKNNHELDYISKAAGERIRQKEKDFESDKEFQIIKEKLEDDKSNEKKKKKKKQSLSNWINYGSLNLYNGMGIKGELEIYFQEIEILKSKLDKLESTKKSLEDLLNKGLKNNLKCVVLREDDGFEMVLLKTTEKTREKFSFKSQFSVPAQKDEPLFVESAIK
;
A
#
# COMPACT_ATOMS: atom_id res chain seq x y z
N MET A 1 -4.30 -4.78 -1.45
CA MET A 1 -5.51 -4.49 -2.25
C MET A 1 -6.23 -3.29 -1.68
N THR A 2 -6.42 -2.26 -2.50
CA THR A 2 -7.10 -1.02 -2.11
C THR A 2 -8.09 -0.62 -3.20
N ILE A 3 -9.31 -0.27 -2.81
CA ILE A 3 -10.36 0.16 -3.75
C ILE A 3 -10.50 1.68 -3.68
N PHE A 4 -10.53 2.33 -4.84
CA PHE A 4 -10.74 3.75 -5.00
C PHE A 4 -12.01 4.01 -5.82
N SER A 5 -12.74 5.06 -5.48
CA SER A 5 -13.89 5.53 -6.25
C SER A 5 -13.64 6.98 -6.64
N PHE A 6 -13.72 7.27 -7.94
CA PHE A 6 -13.56 8.60 -8.51
C PHE A 6 -14.84 8.99 -9.24
N ASN A 7 -15.27 10.25 -9.10
CA ASN A 7 -16.47 10.75 -9.75
C ASN A 7 -16.27 10.99 -11.24
N THR A 8 -15.03 11.24 -11.65
CA THR A 8 -14.62 11.42 -13.05
C THR A 8 -13.36 10.62 -13.35
N ILE A 9 -13.09 10.40 -14.63
CA ILE A 9 -11.84 9.77 -15.07
C ILE A 9 -10.66 10.73 -14.89
N ASP A 10 -10.90 12.04 -15.00
CA ASP A 10 -9.87 13.05 -14.77
C ASP A 10 -9.36 13.04 -13.32
N GLU A 11 -10.24 12.78 -12.34
CA GLU A 11 -9.84 12.56 -10.95
C GLU A 11 -8.92 11.34 -10.79
N PHE A 12 -9.21 10.25 -11.51
CA PHE A 12 -8.34 9.07 -11.50
C PHE A 12 -6.99 9.37 -12.17
N LYS A 13 -6.99 10.08 -13.29
CA LYS A 13 -5.75 10.53 -13.94
C LYS A 13 -4.90 11.40 -13.00
N ALA A 14 -5.52 12.38 -12.35
CA ALA A 14 -4.84 13.23 -11.38
C ALA A 14 -4.30 12.44 -10.17
N HIS A 15 -5.02 11.40 -9.74
CA HIS A 15 -4.55 10.49 -8.70
C HIS A 15 -3.29 9.73 -9.15
N LEU A 16 -3.27 9.16 -10.36
CA LEU A 16 -2.09 8.49 -10.92
C LEU A 16 -0.90 9.45 -11.02
N GLU A 17 -1.11 10.68 -11.50
CA GLU A 17 -0.05 11.70 -11.60
C GLU A 17 0.52 12.08 -10.24
N LYS A 18 -0.33 12.23 -9.23
CA LYS A 18 0.09 12.50 -7.86
C LYS A 18 0.90 11.35 -7.27
N GLU A 19 0.50 10.10 -7.51
CA GLU A 19 1.26 8.94 -7.04
C GLU A 19 2.60 8.80 -7.76
N ILE A 20 2.66 9.05 -9.07
CA ILE A 20 3.91 9.07 -9.84
C ILE A 20 4.86 10.14 -9.28
N SER A 21 4.35 11.36 -9.04
CA SER A 21 5.15 12.45 -8.46
C SER A 21 5.66 12.08 -7.06
N LYS A 22 4.80 11.50 -6.21
CA LYS A 22 5.19 11.05 -4.87
C LYS A 22 6.30 10.00 -4.93
N ASN A 23 6.12 8.96 -5.75
CA ASN A 23 7.10 7.89 -5.90
C ASN A 23 8.43 8.39 -6.49
N ASN A 24 8.40 9.36 -7.40
CA ASN A 24 9.61 10.03 -7.90
C ASN A 24 10.35 10.78 -6.79
N HIS A 25 9.64 11.55 -5.96
CA HIS A 25 10.25 12.24 -4.83
C HIS A 25 10.86 11.27 -3.82
N GLU A 26 10.18 10.15 -3.54
CA GLU A 26 10.67 9.10 -2.66
C GLU A 26 11.91 8.40 -3.25
N LEU A 27 11.88 8.08 -4.54
CA LEU A 27 13.01 7.50 -5.27
C LEU A 27 14.23 8.42 -5.25
N ASP A 28 14.04 9.72 -5.48
CA ASP A 28 15.11 10.73 -5.42
C ASP A 28 15.70 10.84 -4.01
N TYR A 29 14.85 10.85 -2.99
CA TYR A 29 15.27 10.91 -1.59
C TYR A 29 16.13 9.68 -1.24
N ILE A 30 15.65 8.49 -1.56
CA ILE A 30 16.35 7.23 -1.27
C ILE A 30 17.65 7.16 -2.08
N SER A 31 17.63 7.56 -3.35
CA SER A 31 18.83 7.59 -4.19
C SER A 31 19.89 8.55 -3.66
N LYS A 32 19.49 9.71 -3.16
CA LYS A 32 20.40 10.66 -2.50
C LYS A 32 20.97 10.07 -1.21
N ALA A 33 20.12 9.49 -0.36
CA ALA A 33 20.55 8.83 0.87
C ALA A 33 21.56 7.70 0.58
N ALA A 34 21.27 6.83 -0.38
CA ALA A 34 22.18 5.78 -0.84
C ALA A 34 23.51 6.37 -1.34
N GLY A 35 23.47 7.42 -2.16
CA GLY A 35 24.66 8.11 -2.65
C GLY A 35 25.50 8.74 -1.53
N GLU A 36 24.87 9.29 -0.50
CA GLU A 36 25.54 9.81 0.70
C GLU A 36 26.21 8.69 1.49
N ARG A 37 25.53 7.56 1.69
CA ARG A 37 26.09 6.38 2.35
C ARG A 37 27.28 5.78 1.60
N ILE A 38 27.24 5.73 0.27
CA ILE A 38 28.39 5.28 -0.55
C ILE A 38 29.62 6.17 -0.34
N ARG A 39 29.42 7.47 -0.11
CA ARG A 39 30.52 8.42 0.14
C ARG A 39 31.07 8.34 1.56
N GLN A 40 30.31 7.79 2.51
CA GLN A 40 30.77 7.55 3.87
C GLN A 40 31.73 6.35 3.88
N LYS A 41 33.02 6.62 4.18
CA LYS A 41 34.00 5.56 4.43
C LYS A 41 33.87 5.10 5.88
N GLU A 42 33.01 4.12 6.12
CA GLU A 42 32.92 3.44 7.41
C GLU A 42 33.59 2.06 7.29
N LYS A 43 34.19 1.57 8.37
CA LYS A 43 34.83 0.25 8.37
C LYS A 43 33.74 -0.82 8.35
N ASP A 44 33.84 -1.75 7.42
CA ASP A 44 32.99 -2.95 7.44
C ASP A 44 33.19 -3.71 8.75
N PHE A 45 32.10 -3.98 9.47
CA PHE A 45 32.11 -4.73 10.73
C PHE A 45 31.88 -6.24 10.48
N GLU A 46 32.36 -6.74 9.34
CA GLU A 46 32.20 -8.14 8.90
C GLU A 46 32.80 -9.16 9.92
N SER A 47 33.66 -8.69 10.84
CA SER A 47 34.36 -9.45 11.87
C SER A 47 33.85 -9.18 13.29
N ASP A 48 32.71 -8.51 13.46
CA ASP A 48 32.22 -8.19 14.79
C ASP A 48 31.83 -9.47 15.56
N LYS A 49 32.38 -9.62 16.76
CA LYS A 49 32.17 -10.79 17.61
C LYS A 49 30.70 -10.94 17.99
N GLU A 50 29.98 -9.83 18.14
CA GLU A 50 28.56 -9.84 18.46
C GLU A 50 27.71 -10.43 17.32
N PHE A 51 28.03 -10.07 16.07
CA PHE A 51 27.34 -10.61 14.90
C PHE A 51 27.64 -12.10 14.68
N GLN A 52 28.89 -12.54 14.91
CA GLN A 52 29.26 -13.95 14.79
C GLN A 52 28.51 -14.83 15.79
N ILE A 53 28.35 -14.38 17.05
CA ILE A 53 27.58 -15.11 18.07
C ILE A 53 26.11 -15.24 17.66
N ILE A 54 25.51 -14.17 17.12
CA ILE A 54 24.12 -14.20 16.65
C ILE A 54 23.99 -15.13 15.44
N LYS A 55 24.93 -15.05 14.48
CA LYS A 55 24.95 -15.91 13.31
C LYS A 55 25.05 -17.39 13.68
N GLU A 56 25.95 -17.74 14.60
CA GLU A 56 26.13 -19.12 15.07
C GLU A 56 24.85 -19.67 15.71
N LYS A 57 24.20 -18.89 16.60
CA LYS A 57 22.90 -19.26 17.19
C LYS A 57 21.78 -19.43 16.15
N LEU A 58 21.74 -18.57 15.13
CA LEU A 58 20.76 -18.62 14.06
C LEU A 58 20.98 -19.79 13.08
N GLU A 59 22.22 -20.28 12.97
CA GLU A 59 22.58 -21.44 12.15
C GLU A 59 22.40 -22.75 12.93
N ASP A 60 22.68 -22.77 14.23
CA ASP A 60 22.52 -23.94 15.11
C ASP A 60 21.06 -24.38 15.28
N ASP A 61 20.11 -23.44 15.34
CA ASP A 61 18.67 -23.71 15.42
C ASP A 61 18.09 -24.38 14.17
N LYS A 62 18.81 -24.36 13.03
CA LYS A 62 18.37 -25.01 11.77
C LYS A 62 18.63 -26.53 11.77
N SER A 63 19.27 -27.07 12.80
CA SER A 63 19.64 -28.49 12.87
C SER A 63 18.49 -29.44 13.25
N ASN A 64 17.31 -28.96 13.65
CA ASN A 64 16.23 -29.81 14.17
C ASN A 64 14.95 -29.96 13.32
N GLU A 65 14.82 -29.30 12.16
CA GLU A 65 13.68 -29.53 11.26
C GLU A 65 14.07 -30.28 9.97
N LYS A 66 13.90 -31.61 10.03
CA LYS A 66 13.92 -32.50 8.86
C LYS A 66 12.79 -32.14 7.87
N LYS A 67 13.04 -31.29 6.87
CA LYS A 67 12.27 -31.29 5.60
C LYS A 67 13.15 -31.11 4.35
N LYS A 68 13.37 -32.26 3.70
CA LYS A 68 13.53 -32.55 2.25
C LYS A 68 14.01 -31.43 1.30
N LYS A 69 15.18 -31.70 0.71
CA LYS A 69 15.62 -31.42 -0.69
C LYS A 69 15.37 -30.01 -1.26
N LYS A 70 16.46 -29.23 -1.38
CA LYS A 70 17.03 -28.87 -2.70
C LYS A 70 18.43 -28.28 -2.56
N LYS A 71 19.37 -28.89 -3.30
CA LYS A 71 20.64 -28.30 -3.70
C LYS A 71 20.40 -26.93 -4.36
N LYS A 72 20.83 -25.88 -3.68
CA LYS A 72 21.56 -24.71 -4.21
C LYS A 72 21.84 -23.86 -2.97
N GLN A 73 23.05 -24.03 -2.44
CA GLN A 73 23.66 -23.10 -1.49
C GLN A 73 23.52 -21.72 -2.14
N SER A 74 22.53 -20.93 -1.70
CA SER A 74 22.25 -19.66 -2.34
C SER A 74 23.38 -18.73 -1.93
N LEU A 75 24.01 -18.14 -2.94
CA LEU A 75 24.90 -16.98 -2.88
C LEU A 75 24.18 -15.72 -2.35
N SER A 76 23.11 -15.87 -1.58
CA SER A 76 22.34 -14.78 -1.02
C SER A 76 22.97 -14.34 0.30
N ASN A 77 23.38 -13.08 0.39
CA ASN A 77 23.89 -12.46 1.61
C ASN A 77 22.79 -12.24 2.67
N TRP A 78 21.80 -13.14 2.76
CA TRP A 78 20.61 -12.99 3.61
C TRP A 78 20.37 -14.27 4.42
N ILE A 79 20.17 -14.11 5.72
CA ILE A 79 19.85 -15.13 6.70
C ILE A 79 18.36 -15.04 7.03
N ASN A 80 17.59 -16.04 6.62
CA ASN A 80 16.17 -16.12 6.99
C ASN A 80 16.01 -16.63 8.43
N TYR A 81 15.19 -15.92 9.21
CA TYR A 81 14.76 -16.26 10.57
C TYR A 81 13.25 -16.03 10.70
N GLY A 82 12.46 -17.11 10.59
CA GLY A 82 11.00 -17.03 10.60
C GLY A 82 10.48 -16.11 9.49
N SER A 83 9.81 -15.02 9.88
CA SER A 83 9.29 -13.99 8.96
C SER A 83 10.27 -12.84 8.67
N LEU A 84 11.51 -12.90 9.16
CA LEU A 84 12.53 -11.87 8.98
C LEU A 84 13.67 -12.38 8.09
N ASN A 85 14.25 -11.46 7.30
CA ASN A 85 15.48 -11.69 6.56
C ASN A 85 16.53 -10.72 7.08
N LEU A 86 17.63 -11.25 7.63
CA LEU A 86 18.74 -10.49 8.16
C LEU A 86 19.88 -10.49 7.16
N TYR A 87 20.52 -9.35 6.90
CA TYR A 87 21.70 -9.32 6.05
C TYR A 87 22.87 -10.06 6.73
N ASN A 88 23.60 -10.88 5.98
CA ASN A 88 24.77 -11.65 6.42
C ASN A 88 26.00 -10.72 6.49
N GLY A 89 25.98 -9.81 7.45
CA GLY A 89 27.05 -8.86 7.73
C GLY A 89 26.53 -7.65 8.49
N MET A 90 27.43 -6.79 8.95
CA MET A 90 27.10 -5.56 9.65
C MET A 90 27.87 -4.38 9.04
N GLY A 91 27.20 -3.23 8.98
CA GLY A 91 27.75 -1.98 8.42
C GLY A 91 27.10 -1.57 7.10
N ILE A 92 27.76 -0.64 6.41
CA ILE A 92 27.21 0.09 5.26
C ILE A 92 26.77 -0.82 4.11
N LYS A 93 27.43 -1.97 3.88
CA LYS A 93 27.04 -2.90 2.81
C LYS A 93 25.60 -3.39 2.92
N GLY A 94 25.15 -3.74 4.13
CA GLY A 94 23.78 -4.21 4.36
C GLY A 94 22.76 -3.08 4.24
N GLU A 95 23.11 -1.89 4.71
CA GLU A 95 22.27 -0.69 4.55
C GLU A 95 22.09 -0.34 3.06
N LEU A 96 23.18 -0.36 2.28
CA LEU A 96 23.13 -0.12 0.84
C LEU A 96 22.33 -1.18 0.08
N GLU A 97 22.44 -2.45 0.46
CA GLU A 97 21.64 -3.51 -0.15
C GLU A 97 20.13 -3.24 0.02
N ILE A 98 19.69 -2.83 1.21
CA ILE A 98 18.30 -2.43 1.45
C ILE A 98 17.90 -1.23 0.58
N TYR A 99 18.76 -0.21 0.49
CA TYR A 99 18.47 0.95 -0.36
C TYR A 99 18.33 0.56 -1.84
N PHE A 100 19.19 -0.32 -2.36
CA PHE A 100 19.09 -0.77 -3.74
C PHE A 100 17.84 -1.60 -4.01
N GLN A 101 17.46 -2.48 -3.07
CA GLN A 101 16.21 -3.23 -3.16
C GLN A 101 15.00 -2.29 -3.20
N GLU A 102 14.95 -1.28 -2.33
CA GLU A 102 13.83 -0.34 -2.32
C GLU A 102 13.80 0.51 -3.61
N ILE A 103 14.96 0.93 -4.12
CA ILE A 103 15.08 1.63 -5.42
C ILE A 103 14.50 0.77 -6.56
N GLU A 104 14.84 -0.51 -6.61
CA GLU A 104 14.35 -1.43 -7.65
C GLU A 104 12.84 -1.65 -7.56
N ILE A 105 12.31 -1.80 -6.34
CA ILE A 105 10.88 -1.92 -6.07
C ILE A 105 10.16 -0.64 -6.49
N LEU A 106 10.67 0.53 -6.12
CA LEU A 106 10.07 1.83 -6.46
C LEU A 106 10.08 2.08 -7.97
N LYS A 107 11.19 1.78 -8.65
CA LYS A 107 11.26 1.87 -10.13
C LYS A 107 10.23 0.96 -10.79
N SER A 108 10.14 -0.29 -10.36
CA SER A 108 9.16 -1.25 -10.87
C SER A 108 7.72 -0.77 -10.65
N LYS A 109 7.42 -0.19 -9.49
CA LYS A 109 6.11 0.43 -9.20
C LYS A 109 5.84 1.63 -10.10
N LEU A 110 6.86 2.43 -10.39
CA LEU A 110 6.76 3.63 -11.22
C LEU A 110 6.47 3.28 -12.68
N ASP A 111 7.19 2.30 -13.24
CA ASP A 111 6.95 1.79 -14.60
C ASP A 111 5.50 1.26 -14.77
N LYS A 112 4.98 0.57 -13.74
CA LYS A 112 3.58 0.10 -13.70
C LYS A 112 2.57 1.26 -13.68
N LEU A 113 2.86 2.32 -12.92
CA LEU A 113 1.99 3.50 -12.86
C LEU A 113 2.00 4.29 -14.19
N GLU A 114 3.17 4.48 -14.80
CA GLU A 114 3.29 5.18 -16.08
C GLU A 114 2.63 4.44 -17.23
N SER A 115 2.80 3.11 -17.30
CA SER A 115 2.13 2.27 -18.29
C SER A 115 0.60 2.30 -18.14
N THR A 116 0.10 2.32 -16.90
CA THR A 116 -1.34 2.47 -16.62
C THR A 116 -1.84 3.84 -17.05
N LYS A 117 -1.10 4.92 -16.73
CA LYS A 117 -1.46 6.28 -17.15
C LYS A 117 -1.56 6.38 -18.67
N LYS A 118 -0.57 5.85 -19.39
CA LYS A 118 -0.56 5.83 -20.86
C LYS A 118 -1.76 5.05 -21.41
N SER A 119 -2.05 3.88 -20.84
CA SER A 119 -3.20 3.06 -21.24
C SER A 119 -4.54 3.79 -21.02
N LEU A 120 -4.65 4.56 -19.94
CA LEU A 120 -5.82 5.40 -19.68
C LEU A 120 -5.94 6.53 -20.71
N GLU A 121 -4.85 7.22 -21.03
CA GLU A 121 -4.83 8.27 -22.06
C GLU A 121 -5.20 7.73 -23.44
N ASP A 122 -4.69 6.55 -23.81
CA ASP A 122 -5.08 5.86 -25.05
C ASP A 122 -6.58 5.52 -25.07
N LEU A 123 -7.15 5.15 -23.92
CA LEU A 123 -8.57 4.86 -23.79
C LEU A 123 -9.43 6.13 -23.92
N LEU A 124 -8.97 7.25 -23.37
CA LEU A 124 -9.60 8.57 -23.55
C LEU A 124 -9.58 8.99 -25.02
N ASN A 125 -8.43 8.83 -25.69
CA ASN A 125 -8.27 9.13 -27.12
C ASN A 125 -9.17 8.27 -28.02
N LYS A 126 -9.51 7.05 -27.60
CA LYS A 126 -10.46 6.16 -28.29
C LYS A 126 -11.94 6.54 -28.07
N GLY A 127 -12.22 7.60 -27.32
CA GLY A 127 -13.57 8.15 -27.15
C GLY A 127 -14.24 7.80 -25.82
N LEU A 128 -13.47 7.37 -24.81
CA LEU A 128 -13.99 7.25 -23.45
C LEU A 128 -14.33 8.64 -22.90
N LYS A 129 -15.55 8.81 -22.38
CA LYS A 129 -16.00 10.10 -21.83
C LYS A 129 -15.40 10.37 -20.45
N ASN A 130 -14.76 11.52 -20.28
CA ASN A 130 -14.12 11.90 -19.01
C ASN A 130 -15.09 12.02 -17.82
N ASN A 131 -16.36 12.33 -18.08
CA ASN A 131 -17.38 12.58 -17.05
C ASN A 131 -18.07 11.31 -16.51
N LEU A 132 -17.45 10.14 -16.71
CA LEU A 132 -17.92 8.88 -16.16
C LEU A 132 -17.33 8.64 -14.78
N LYS A 133 -18.16 8.15 -13.86
CA LYS A 133 -17.71 7.67 -12.56
C LYS A 133 -16.91 6.38 -12.76
N CYS A 134 -15.82 6.21 -12.02
CA CYS A 134 -15.03 4.98 -12.08
C CYS A 134 -14.70 4.44 -10.69
N VAL A 135 -14.63 3.12 -10.58
CA VAL A 135 -14.14 2.41 -9.39
C VAL A 135 -12.92 1.62 -9.84
N VAL A 136 -11.84 1.76 -9.09
CA VAL A 136 -10.53 1.20 -9.43
C VAL A 136 -10.05 0.32 -8.28
N LEU A 137 -9.75 -0.94 -8.57
CA LEU A 137 -9.07 -1.83 -7.65
C LEU A 137 -7.57 -1.79 -7.97
N ARG A 138 -6.75 -1.53 -6.94
CA ARG A 138 -5.30 -1.66 -7.02
C ARG A 138 -4.87 -3.04 -6.52
N GLU A 139 -4.25 -3.79 -7.42
CA GLU A 139 -3.54 -5.02 -7.14
C GLU A 139 -2.03 -4.78 -7.22
N ASP A 140 -1.23 -5.76 -6.78
CA ASP A 140 0.23 -5.65 -6.82
C ASP A 140 0.76 -5.61 -8.26
N ASP A 141 -0.01 -6.17 -9.21
CA ASP A 141 0.36 -6.30 -10.62
C ASP A 141 -0.40 -5.38 -11.58
N GLY A 142 -1.34 -4.58 -11.09
CA GLY A 142 -2.04 -3.63 -11.96
C GLY A 142 -3.27 -2.98 -11.34
N PHE A 143 -4.08 -2.41 -12.24
CA PHE A 143 -5.32 -1.74 -11.90
C PHE A 143 -6.47 -2.35 -12.68
N GLU A 144 -7.51 -2.75 -11.97
CA GLU A 144 -8.79 -3.10 -12.58
C GLU A 144 -9.74 -1.92 -12.44
N MET A 145 -10.40 -1.54 -13.54
CA MET A 145 -11.32 -0.40 -13.56
C MET A 145 -12.72 -0.83 -14.02
N VAL A 146 -13.74 -0.35 -13.31
CA VAL A 146 -15.14 -0.42 -13.73
C VAL A 146 -15.69 0.99 -13.94
N LEU A 147 -16.36 1.20 -15.08
CA LEU A 147 -17.02 2.45 -15.44
C LEU A 147 -18.50 2.42 -15.06
N LEU A 148 -18.96 3.47 -14.41
CA LEU A 148 -20.34 3.63 -13.96
C LEU A 148 -20.97 4.82 -14.67
N LYS A 149 -22.17 4.62 -15.22
CA LYS A 149 -22.98 5.73 -15.74
C LYS A 149 -23.45 6.58 -14.57
N THR A 150 -23.17 7.88 -14.63
CA THR A 150 -23.72 8.91 -13.76
C THR A 150 -25.22 9.00 -14.05
N THR A 151 -26.01 8.14 -13.41
CA THR A 151 -27.47 8.18 -13.50
C THR A 151 -27.96 8.94 -12.28
N GLU A 152 -28.38 10.19 -12.48
CA GLU A 152 -29.04 11.01 -11.44
C GLU A 152 -30.36 10.38 -10.96
N LYS A 153 -30.91 9.43 -11.72
CA LYS A 153 -32.09 8.68 -11.33
C LYS A 153 -31.69 7.52 -10.44
N THR A 154 -31.96 7.66 -9.15
CA THR A 154 -32.04 6.57 -8.19
C THR A 154 -32.79 5.41 -8.84
N ARG A 155 -32.16 4.25 -8.98
CA ARG A 155 -32.86 3.06 -9.47
C ARG A 155 -34.04 2.81 -8.52
N GLU A 156 -35.28 2.95 -9.00
CA GLU A 156 -36.50 2.84 -8.16
C GLU A 156 -36.54 1.57 -7.30
N LYS A 157 -35.88 0.49 -7.75
CA LYS A 157 -35.76 -0.79 -7.04
C LYS A 157 -34.89 -0.77 -5.77
N PHE A 158 -34.11 0.28 -5.54
CA PHE A 158 -33.26 0.43 -4.36
C PHE A 158 -33.52 1.80 -3.71
N SER A 159 -34.70 1.95 -3.10
CA SER A 159 -34.98 3.07 -2.21
C SER A 159 -34.83 2.61 -0.76
N PHE A 160 -33.88 3.22 -0.04
CA PHE A 160 -33.75 3.03 1.40
C PHE A 160 -34.80 3.92 2.08
N LYS A 161 -35.87 3.32 2.61
CA LYS A 161 -36.84 4.03 3.47
C LYS A 161 -36.36 3.92 4.91
N SER A 162 -35.79 4.99 5.45
CA SER A 162 -35.59 5.10 6.90
C SER A 162 -36.89 5.59 7.55
N GLN A 163 -37.44 4.80 8.46
CA GLN A 163 -38.58 5.19 9.28
C GLN A 163 -38.05 5.63 10.64
N PHE A 164 -38.07 6.95 10.89
CA PHE A 164 -37.72 7.50 12.19
C PHE A 164 -38.99 7.55 13.05
N SER A 165 -39.01 6.75 14.11
CA SER A 165 -40.11 6.75 15.09
C SER A 165 -39.61 7.41 16.37
N VAL A 166 -40.21 8.54 16.73
CA VAL A 166 -39.98 9.19 18.03
C VAL A 166 -41.17 8.85 18.93
N PRO A 167 -40.95 8.32 20.14
CA PRO A 167 -42.04 8.14 21.09
C PRO A 167 -42.60 9.52 21.45
N ALA A 168 -43.92 9.69 21.31
CA ALA A 168 -44.60 10.91 21.71
C ALA A 168 -44.40 11.14 23.21
N GLN A 169 -43.84 12.29 23.58
CA GLN A 169 -43.86 12.73 24.97
C GLN A 169 -45.32 12.98 25.37
N LYS A 170 -45.79 12.26 26.39
CA LYS A 170 -47.03 12.61 27.06
C LYS A 170 -46.77 13.90 27.84
N ASP A 171 -47.38 14.99 27.41
CA ASP A 171 -47.53 16.16 28.26
C ASP A 171 -48.42 15.77 29.45
N GLU A 172 -47.85 15.76 30.65
CA GLU A 172 -48.66 15.70 31.86
C GLU A 172 -49.44 17.01 31.98
N PRO A 173 -50.78 16.96 32.15
CA PRO A 173 -51.56 18.18 32.34
C PRO A 173 -51.17 18.84 33.66
N LEU A 174 -50.70 20.10 33.57
CA LEU A 174 -50.27 20.95 34.69
C LEU A 174 -51.39 21.39 35.65
N PHE A 175 -52.61 20.89 35.49
CA PHE A 175 -53.74 21.26 36.33
C PHE A 175 -54.46 20.01 36.82
N VAL A 176 -54.09 19.56 38.01
CA VAL A 176 -54.99 18.76 38.85
C VAL A 176 -56.07 19.73 39.32
N GLU A 177 -57.29 19.58 38.80
CA GLU A 177 -58.47 20.28 39.32
C GLU A 177 -58.58 20.01 40.84
N SER A 178 -58.36 21.05 41.63
CA SER A 178 -58.81 21.07 43.02
C SER A 178 -60.34 21.18 43.02
N ALA A 179 -61.01 20.04 42.92
CA ALA A 179 -62.44 19.93 43.10
C ALA A 179 -62.76 18.80 44.08
N ILE A 180 -62.60 19.09 45.38
CA ILE A 180 -63.34 18.37 46.42
C ILE A 180 -63.93 19.43 47.37
N LYS A 181 -65.26 19.38 47.46
CA LYS A 181 -66.13 20.13 48.38
C LYS A 181 -65.82 19.82 49.84
#